data_AF-A0A7S0RJ62-F1
#
_entry.id   AF-A0A7S0RJ62-F1
#
_cell.length_a   1.000
_cell.length_b   1.000
_cell.length_c   1.000
_cell.angle_alpha   90.00
_cell.angle_beta   90.00
_cell.angle_gamma   90.00
#
_symmetry.space_group_name_H-M   'P 1'
#
loop_
_entity.id
_entity.type
_entity.pdbx_description
1 polymer ?
#
loop_
_entity_poly.entity_id
_entity_poly.type
_entity_poly.pdbx_seq_one_letter_code
_entity_poly.pdbx_strand_id
1 'polypeptide(L)'
;MMTFCPTCGTLLMVEYCELTRLRYACQTCPYVYMIDRKIVKEHVLETKEVDDVLGGDEAWANVDRTEVSCPKCDHGQAYFMQVQTRSADEPMTIFYKCCKCANRWKD
;
A
#
# COMPACT_ATOMS: atom_id res chain seq x y z
N MET A 1 11.76 -16.89 -3.13
CA MET A 1 10.87 -18.06 -3.29
C MET A 1 10.82 -18.72 -1.93
N MET A 2 9.64 -18.82 -1.32
CA MET A 2 9.47 -19.29 0.05
C MET A 2 9.33 -20.81 0.06
N THR A 3 9.98 -21.49 1.00
CA THR A 3 9.94 -22.95 1.17
C THR A 3 8.99 -23.34 2.32
N PHE A 4 8.11 -24.30 2.06
CA PHE A 4 7.11 -24.79 3.01
C PHE A 4 7.41 -26.22 3.40
N CYS A 5 7.00 -26.62 4.61
CA CYS A 5 7.12 -28.00 5.06
C CYS A 5 6.11 -28.89 4.31
N PRO A 6 6.54 -30.04 3.76
CA PRO A 6 5.64 -30.96 3.03
C PRO A 6 4.60 -31.64 3.93
N THR A 7 4.83 -31.70 5.24
CA THR A 7 3.98 -32.43 6.19
C THR A 7 2.89 -31.55 6.81
N CYS A 8 3.24 -30.32 7.21
CA CYS A 8 2.31 -29.42 7.91
C CYS A 8 1.96 -28.15 7.11
N GLY A 9 2.56 -27.93 5.94
CA GLY A 9 2.34 -26.72 5.13
C GLY A 9 2.86 -25.42 5.76
N THR A 10 3.45 -25.47 6.95
CA THR A 10 4.01 -24.30 7.63
C THR A 10 5.28 -23.80 6.94
N LEU A 11 5.49 -22.48 6.97
CA LEU A 11 6.70 -21.85 6.44
C LEU A 11 7.93 -22.31 7.22
N LEU A 12 8.98 -22.72 6.50
CA LEU A 12 10.22 -23.18 7.11
C LEU A 12 11.09 -22.00 7.54
N MET A 13 11.56 -22.04 8.78
CA MET A 13 12.42 -21.00 9.36
C MET A 13 13.89 -21.37 9.20
N VAL A 14 14.74 -20.36 9.00
CA VAL A 14 16.19 -20.56 8.88
C VAL A 14 16.82 -20.56 10.27
N GLU A 15 17.53 -21.63 10.61
CA GLU A 15 18.29 -21.76 11.86
C GLU A 15 19.79 -22.00 11.58
N TYR A 16 20.64 -21.54 12.49
CA TYR A 16 22.06 -21.86 12.50
C TYR A 16 22.28 -23.14 13.32
N CYS A 17 22.92 -24.15 12.71
CA CYS A 17 23.43 -25.30 13.44
C CYS A 17 24.89 -25.03 13.85
N GLU A 18 25.32 -25.57 15.00
CA GLU A 18 26.61 -25.32 15.67
C GLU A 18 27.88 -25.46 14.80
N LEU A 19 27.77 -26.03 13.60
CA LEU A 19 28.86 -26.27 12.65
C LEU A 19 28.73 -25.44 11.36
N THR A 20 28.34 -24.17 11.44
CA THR A 20 28.36 -23.19 10.33
C THR A 20 27.48 -23.51 9.11
N ARG A 21 26.50 -24.41 9.25
CA ARG A 21 25.54 -24.74 8.18
C ARG A 21 24.15 -24.24 8.53
N LEU A 22 23.53 -23.55 7.57
CA LEU A 22 22.14 -23.11 7.66
C LEU A 22 21.21 -24.30 7.43
N ARG A 23 20.17 -24.41 8.23
CA ARG A 23 19.11 -25.42 8.07
C ARG A 23 17.74 -24.75 8.05
N TYR A 24 16.81 -25.31 7.29
CA TYR A 24 15.40 -25.00 7.37
C TYR A 24 14.78 -25.93 8.42
N ALA A 25 14.25 -25.35 9.50
CA ALA A 25 13.54 -26.07 10.55
C ALA A 25 12.07 -25.64 10.58
N CYS A 26 11.18 -26.62 10.73
CA CYS A 26 9.78 -26.33 10.99
C CYS A 26 9.57 -26.09 12.50
N GLN A 27 8.76 -25.09 12.85
CA GLN A 27 8.43 -24.80 14.26
C GLN A 27 7.32 -25.72 14.81
N THR A 28 6.60 -26.43 13.94
CA THR A 28 5.43 -27.25 14.32
C THR A 28 5.71 -28.75 14.25
N CYS A 29 6.71 -29.18 13.49
CA CYS A 29 7.04 -30.60 13.32
C CYS A 29 8.57 -30.81 13.28
N PRO A 30 9.08 -32.02 13.53
CA PRO A 30 10.52 -32.31 13.56
C PRO A 30 11.17 -32.36 12.17
N TYR A 31 10.52 -31.81 11.14
CA TYR A 31 11.06 -31.76 9.79
C TYR A 31 12.23 -30.77 9.71
N VAL A 32 13.37 -31.26 9.25
CA VAL A 32 14.58 -30.48 9.04
C VAL A 32 15.09 -30.71 7.63
N TYR A 33 15.44 -29.63 6.94
CA TYR A 33 16.03 -29.67 5.60
C TYR A 33 17.33 -28.87 5.58
N MET A 34 18.41 -29.46 5.09
CA MET A 34 19.72 -28.81 5.04
C MET A 34 19.82 -27.88 3.82
N ILE A 35 20.29 -26.65 4.02
CA ILE A 35 20.46 -25.68 2.93
C ILE A 35 21.82 -25.94 2.26
N ASP A 36 21.80 -26.67 1.15
CA ASP A 36 23.01 -26.97 0.37
C ASP A 36 23.39 -25.82 -0.58
N ARG A 37 22.40 -25.03 -1.03
CA ARG A 37 22.60 -23.97 -2.03
C ARG A 37 22.23 -22.61 -1.47
N LYS A 38 23.16 -21.65 -1.57
CA LYS A 38 22.91 -20.24 -1.29
C LYS A 38 22.06 -19.66 -2.42
N ILE A 39 20.78 -19.41 -2.16
CA ILE A 39 19.88 -18.75 -3.11
C ILE A 39 19.78 -17.29 -2.69
N VAL A 40 20.46 -16.41 -3.43
CA VAL A 40 20.30 -14.96 -3.31
C VAL A 40 19.38 -14.50 -4.43
N LYS A 41 18.27 -13.86 -4.07
CA LYS A 41 17.47 -13.08 -5.02
C LYS A 41 17.49 -11.64 -4.54
N GLU A 42 18.28 -10.83 -5.22
CA GLU A 42 18.22 -9.39 -5.08
C GLU A 42 16.99 -8.91 -5.84
N HIS A 43 16.14 -8.14 -5.16
CA HIS A 43 15.02 -7.47 -5.80
C HIS A 43 15.31 -5.99 -5.74
N VAL A 44 15.48 -5.37 -6.90
CA VAL A 44 15.47 -3.92 -6.98
C VAL A 44 14.05 -3.48 -6.64
N LEU A 45 13.92 -2.61 -5.65
CA LEU A 45 12.66 -1.99 -5.31
C LEU A 45 12.43 -0.86 -6.31
N GLU A 46 11.52 -1.07 -7.25
CA GLU A 46 11.04 0.01 -8.08
C GLU A 46 10.10 0.88 -7.24
N THR A 47 10.33 2.19 -7.27
CA THR A 47 9.40 3.14 -6.66
C THR A 47 8.09 3.04 -7.42
N LYS A 48 7.05 2.53 -6.75
CA LYS A 48 5.71 2.54 -7.32
C LYS A 48 5.30 4.01 -7.54
N GLU A 49 4.91 4.35 -8.76
CA GLU A 49 4.30 5.64 -9.01
C GLU A 49 3.08 5.77 -8.09
N VAL A 50 2.95 6.93 -7.46
CA VAL A 50 1.80 7.20 -6.59
C VAL A 50 0.59 7.29 -7.51
N ASP A 51 -0.11 6.17 -7.66
CA ASP A 51 -1.43 6.15 -8.25
C ASP A 51 -2.26 7.21 -7.53
N ASP A 52 -2.91 8.08 -8.29
CA ASP A 52 -3.85 9.06 -7.73
C ASP A 52 -4.90 8.25 -6.96
N VAL A 53 -4.77 8.21 -5.63
CA VAL A 53 -5.64 7.46 -4.69
C VAL A 53 -7.12 7.80 -4.91
N LEU A 54 -7.37 8.91 -5.59
CA LEU A 54 -8.65 9.49 -5.90
C LEU A 54 -9.16 9.17 -7.32
N GLY A 55 -8.55 8.25 -8.09
CA GLY A 55 -9.14 7.72 -9.32
C GLY A 55 -9.03 8.61 -10.57
N GLY A 56 -7.89 9.26 -10.77
CA GLY A 56 -7.61 10.03 -11.99
C GLY A 56 -8.61 11.16 -12.26
N ASP A 57 -8.73 11.60 -13.53
CA ASP A 57 -9.68 12.65 -13.90
C ASP A 57 -11.14 12.19 -13.98
N GLU A 58 -11.39 10.89 -14.19
CA GLU A 58 -12.74 10.32 -14.27
C GLU A 58 -13.47 10.33 -12.93
N ALA A 59 -12.75 10.19 -11.81
CA ALA A 59 -13.36 10.27 -10.48
C ALA A 59 -13.98 11.65 -10.18
N TRP A 60 -13.55 12.70 -10.88
CA TRP A 60 -14.10 14.04 -10.73
C TRP A 60 -15.32 14.32 -11.62
N ALA A 61 -15.70 13.40 -12.51
CA ALA A 61 -16.78 13.62 -13.47
C ALA A 61 -18.19 13.56 -12.82
N ASN A 62 -18.35 12.76 -11.76
CA ASN A 62 -19.64 12.50 -11.12
C ASN A 62 -19.74 13.05 -9.68
N VAL A 63 -18.82 13.91 -9.26
CA VAL A 63 -18.85 14.51 -7.91
C VAL A 63 -19.70 15.76 -7.87
N ASP A 64 -20.34 15.95 -6.72
CA ASP A 64 -21.17 17.11 -6.45
C ASP A 64 -20.36 18.42 -6.43
N ARG A 65 -21.06 19.51 -6.74
CA ARG A 65 -20.52 20.87 -6.70
C ARG A 65 -20.95 21.58 -5.43
N THR A 66 -20.04 22.34 -4.85
CA THR A 66 -20.30 23.18 -3.68
C THR A 66 -19.80 24.60 -3.91
N GLU A 67 -20.37 25.55 -3.17
CA GLU A 67 -20.06 26.97 -3.25
C GLU A 67 -18.87 27.32 -2.32
N VAL A 68 -17.67 26.91 -2.73
CA VAL A 68 -16.41 27.22 -2.02
C VAL A 68 -15.50 28.04 -2.92
N SER A 69 -14.93 29.11 -2.36
CA SER A 69 -13.97 29.98 -3.05
C SER A 69 -12.62 29.29 -3.23
N CYS A 70 -12.15 29.22 -4.48
CA CYS A 70 -10.84 28.66 -4.77
C CYS A 70 -9.72 29.59 -4.28
N PRO A 71 -8.73 29.10 -3.51
CA PRO A 71 -7.63 29.91 -2.97
C PRO A 71 -6.67 30.48 -4.04
N LYS A 72 -6.80 30.04 -5.30
CA LYS A 72 -5.90 30.44 -6.41
C LYS A 72 -6.54 31.40 -7.40
N CYS A 73 -7.85 31.32 -7.61
CA CYS A 73 -8.54 32.08 -8.67
C CYS A 73 -9.85 32.72 -8.21
N ASP A 74 -10.17 32.65 -6.91
CA ASP A 74 -11.35 33.23 -6.26
C ASP A 74 -12.69 32.85 -6.90
N HIS A 75 -12.71 31.75 -7.65
CA HIS A 75 -13.93 31.22 -8.23
C HIS A 75 -14.77 30.55 -7.14
N GLY A 76 -16.04 30.93 -7.02
CA GLY A 76 -16.95 30.49 -5.95
C GLY A 76 -17.56 29.10 -6.13
N GLN A 77 -17.05 28.26 -7.03
CA GLN A 77 -17.56 26.89 -7.22
C GLN A 77 -16.41 25.88 -7.33
N ALA A 78 -16.56 24.78 -6.60
CA ALA A 78 -15.62 23.66 -6.57
C ALA A 78 -16.36 22.32 -6.52
N TYR A 79 -15.78 21.29 -7.13
CA TYR A 79 -16.19 19.90 -6.87
C TYR A 79 -15.67 19.48 -5.51
N PHE A 80 -16.44 18.74 -4.73
CA PHE A 80 -16.00 18.19 -3.45
C PHE A 80 -16.12 16.67 -3.42
N MET A 81 -15.19 16.02 -2.74
CA MET A 81 -15.20 14.58 -2.51
C MET A 81 -14.79 14.30 -1.07
N GLN A 82 -15.56 13.47 -0.38
CA GLN A 82 -15.26 13.06 0.99
C GLN A 82 -14.63 11.68 0.97
N VAL A 83 -13.43 11.55 1.54
CA VAL A 83 -12.70 10.28 1.58
C VAL A 83 -12.28 9.96 3.00
N GLN A 84 -12.62 8.75 3.45
CA GLN A 84 -12.18 8.22 4.73
C GLN A 84 -10.73 7.73 4.60
N THR A 85 -9.78 8.61 4.89
CA THR A 85 -8.34 8.27 4.83
C THR A 85 -7.80 7.72 6.16
N ARG A 86 -8.59 7.75 7.23
CA ARG A 86 -8.20 7.36 8.59
C ARG A 86 -9.24 6.45 9.27
N SER A 87 -8.94 6.02 10.49
CA SER A 87 -9.84 5.19 11.32
C SER A 87 -11.26 5.76 11.40
N ALA A 88 -12.24 4.88 11.62
CA ALA A 88 -13.67 5.24 11.60
C ALA A 88 -14.08 6.26 12.67
N ASP A 89 -13.24 6.47 13.71
CA ASP A 89 -13.48 7.42 14.78
C ASP A 89 -13.09 8.88 14.44
N GLU A 90 -12.43 9.13 13.31
CA GLU A 90 -12.06 10.46 12.84
C GLU A 90 -12.97 10.95 11.68
N PRO A 91 -13.26 12.26 11.61
CA PRO A 91 -14.10 12.82 10.55
C PRO A 91 -13.47 12.61 9.16
N MET A 92 -14.34 12.47 8.15
CA MET A 92 -13.94 12.33 6.75
C MET A 92 -13.13 13.55 6.29
N THR A 93 -12.07 13.33 5.51
CA THR A 93 -11.30 14.42 4.88
C THR A 93 -12.00 14.87 3.60
N ILE A 94 -12.15 16.18 3.41
CA ILE A 94 -12.82 16.74 2.23
C ILE A 94 -11.77 17.25 1.25
N PHE A 95 -11.83 16.74 0.02
CA PHE A 95 -10.99 17.17 -1.09
C PHE A 95 -11.82 18.04 -2.03
N TYR A 96 -11.26 19.20 -2.41
CA TYR A 96 -11.87 20.12 -3.35
C TYR A 96 -11.07 20.20 -4.65
N LYS A 97 -11.76 20.33 -5.79
CA LYS A 97 -11.17 20.63 -7.11
C LYS A 97 -11.90 21.81 -7.73
N CYS A 98 -11.18 22.87 -8.07
CA CYS A 98 -11.79 24.05 -8.69
C CYS A 98 -12.35 23.72 -10.08
N CYS A 99 -13.57 24.18 -10.37
CA CYS A 99 -14.22 24.01 -11.67
C CYS A 99 -13.49 24.74 -12.82
N LYS A 100 -12.72 25.79 -12.52
CA LYS A 100 -12.06 26.66 -13.51
C LYS A 100 -10.58 26.38 -13.70
N CYS A 101 -9.82 26.30 -12.61
CA CYS A 101 -8.35 26.18 -12.67
C CYS A 101 -7.82 24.78 -12.34
N ALA A 102 -8.71 23.82 -12.08
CA ALA A 102 -8.39 22.45 -11.68
C ALA A 102 -7.46 22.32 -10.45
N ASN A 103 -7.28 23.39 -9.68
CA ASN A 103 -6.50 23.37 -8.46
C ASN A 103 -7.17 22.44 -7.44
N ARG A 104 -6.40 21.54 -6.83
CA ARG A 104 -6.86 20.61 -5.80
C ARG A 104 -6.39 21.10 -4.43
N TRP A 105 -7.27 21.14 -3.43
CA TRP A 105 -6.92 21.42 -2.04
C TRP A 105 -7.74 20.56 -1.08
N LYS A 106 -7.32 20.51 0.19
CA LYS A 106 -7.97 19.72 1.24
C LYS A 106 -8.41 20.64 2.38
N ASP A 107 -9.47 20.25 3.06
CA ASP A 107 -9.91 20.78 4.36
C ASP A 107 -10.00 19.65 5.38
#